data_AF-A0A9E1I6S3-F1
#
_entry.id   AF-A0A9E1I6S3-F1
#
_cell.length_a   1.000
_cell.length_b   1.000
_cell.length_c   1.000
_cell.angle_alpha   90.00
_cell.angle_beta   90.00
_cell.angle_gamma   90.00
#
_symmetry.space_group_name_H-M   'P 1'
#
loop_
_entity.id
_entity.type
_entity.pdbx_description
1 polymer ?
#
loop_
_entity_poly.entity_id
_entity_poly.type
_entity_poly.pdbx_seq_one_letter_code
_entity_poly.pdbx_strand_id
1 'polypeptide(L)'
;MNNDKIIATIEMENGGVMKLELYPEIAPQSVYNFVSLARSGFYDGLTFHRIIPGFMIQGGDPLGEGYGGPGYSIKGEFASNGFNNTLKHERGVISWARSNNPDSAGSQFFIMHAAAPHLDGSYAAFGRVIEGIEVVDEIASVKTGANDRPVTPVVIKSITISGPELPEPDKLPGK
;
A
#
# COMPACT_ATOMS: atom_id res chain seq x y z
N MET A 1 -24.71 12.03 4.84
CA MET A 1 -23.27 12.30 4.91
C MET A 1 -22.74 12.06 3.50
N ASN A 2 -22.06 13.04 2.91
CA ASN A 2 -21.50 12.88 1.56
C ASN A 2 -20.50 11.72 1.59
N ASN A 3 -20.86 10.63 0.94
CA ASN A 3 -20.09 9.40 0.84
C ASN A 3 -19.12 9.51 -0.34
N ASP A 4 -18.35 10.60 -0.37
CA ASP A 4 -17.40 10.83 -1.45
C ASP A 4 -16.24 9.84 -1.27
N LYS A 5 -16.28 8.77 -2.09
CA LYS A 5 -15.25 7.74 -2.10
C LYS A 5 -13.88 8.36 -2.31
N ILE A 6 -12.88 7.84 -1.60
CA ILE A 6 -11.49 8.21 -1.81
C ILE A 6 -10.89 7.18 -2.77
N ILE A 7 -10.57 7.63 -3.97
CA ILE A 7 -10.01 6.80 -5.03
C ILE A 7 -8.55 7.16 -5.24
N ALA A 8 -7.66 6.19 -5.05
CA ALA A 8 -6.27 6.27 -5.50
C ALA A 8 -6.13 5.65 -6.88
N THR A 9 -5.57 6.38 -7.83
CA THR A 9 -5.23 5.86 -9.16
C THR A 9 -3.71 5.71 -9.25
N ILE A 10 -3.23 4.48 -9.42
CA ILE A 10 -1.83 4.16 -9.64
C ILE A 10 -1.62 3.96 -11.14
N GLU A 11 -0.84 4.85 -11.75
CA GLU A 11 -0.39 4.70 -13.13
C GLU A 11 1.04 4.14 -13.13
N MET A 12 1.26 3.10 -13.93
CA MET A 12 2.56 2.45 -14.10
C MET A 12 3.28 3.03 -15.32
N GLU A 13 4.61 2.99 -15.34
CA GLU A 13 5.42 3.49 -16.47
C GLU A 13 5.12 2.78 -17.81
N ASN A 14 4.68 1.53 -17.76
CA ASN A 14 4.28 0.77 -18.96
C ASN A 14 2.84 1.11 -19.45
N GLY A 15 2.15 2.06 -18.81
CA GLY A 15 0.78 2.46 -19.14
C GLY A 15 -0.31 1.65 -18.44
N GLY A 16 0.04 0.66 -17.61
CA GLY A 16 -0.94 -0.04 -16.77
C GLY A 16 -1.56 0.90 -15.73
N VAL A 17 -2.86 0.78 -15.48
CA VAL A 17 -3.58 1.62 -14.51
C VAL A 17 -4.43 0.75 -13.59
N MET A 18 -4.31 0.96 -12.28
CA MET A 18 -5.20 0.37 -11.28
C MET A 18 -5.81 1.46 -10.38
N LYS A 19 -7.07 1.28 -10.00
CA LYS A 19 -7.77 2.18 -9.08
C LYS A 19 -8.14 1.47 -7.80
N LEU A 20 -7.87 2.09 -6.67
CA LEU A 20 -8.17 1.59 -5.34
C LEU A 20 -9.18 2.49 -4.64
N GLU A 21 -10.20 1.91 -4.02
CA GLU A 21 -11.03 2.59 -3.03
C GLU A 21 -10.38 2.45 -1.65
N LEU A 22 -10.22 3.56 -0.93
CA LEU A 22 -9.61 3.63 0.40
C LEU A 22 -10.67 3.82 1.48
N TYR A 23 -10.43 3.23 2.66
CA TYR A 23 -11.41 3.07 3.74
C TYR A 23 -10.97 3.80 5.03
N PRO A 24 -11.08 5.13 5.11
CA PRO A 24 -10.69 5.89 6.30
C PRO A 24 -11.52 5.53 7.54
N GLU A 25 -12.72 4.97 7.35
CA GLU A 25 -13.57 4.44 8.42
C GLU A 25 -13.06 3.12 9.02
N ILE A 26 -12.22 2.39 8.28
CA ILE A 26 -11.60 1.13 8.72
C ILE A 26 -10.20 1.37 9.28
N ALA A 27 -9.41 2.25 8.66
CA ALA A 27 -8.03 2.51 9.04
C ALA A 27 -7.65 3.98 8.74
N PRO A 28 -8.10 4.95 9.56
CA PRO A 28 -7.97 6.37 9.26
C PRO A 28 -6.51 6.81 9.12
N GLN A 29 -5.62 6.48 10.05
CA GLN A 29 -4.22 6.89 9.99
C GLN A 29 -3.52 6.32 8.76
N SER A 30 -3.90 5.08 8.40
CA SER A 30 -3.41 4.41 7.21
C SER A 30 -3.81 5.16 5.94
N VAL A 31 -5.07 5.53 5.81
CA VAL A 31 -5.56 6.27 4.63
C VAL A 31 -4.99 7.69 4.60
N TYR A 32 -4.97 8.41 5.72
CA TYR A 32 -4.45 9.78 5.81
C TYR A 32 -2.99 9.84 5.39
N ASN A 33 -2.18 8.88 5.86
CA ASN A 33 -0.78 8.78 5.50
C ASN A 33 -0.57 8.46 4.01
N PHE A 34 -1.28 7.45 3.48
CA PHE A 34 -1.17 7.10 2.08
C PHE A 34 -1.56 8.27 1.17
N VAL A 35 -2.66 8.96 1.49
CA VAL A 35 -3.16 10.12 0.73
C VAL A 35 -2.21 11.31 0.81
N SER A 36 -1.68 11.62 2.00
CA SER A 36 -0.71 12.72 2.17
C SER A 36 0.55 12.49 1.34
N LEU A 37 1.12 11.28 1.39
CA LEU A 37 2.30 10.89 0.60
C LEU A 37 2.01 10.89 -0.91
N ALA A 38 0.86 10.36 -1.34
CA ALA A 38 0.49 10.36 -2.76
C ALA A 38 0.32 11.78 -3.31
N ARG A 39 -0.38 12.67 -2.57
CA ARG A 39 -0.59 14.06 -2.97
C ARG A 39 0.70 14.87 -3.02
N SER A 40 1.71 14.51 -2.23
CA SER A 40 3.03 15.15 -2.28
C SER A 40 3.92 14.62 -3.42
N GLY A 41 3.44 13.66 -4.23
CA GLY A 41 4.24 13.01 -5.27
C GLY A 41 5.32 12.06 -4.73
N PHE A 42 5.21 11.61 -3.47
CA PHE A 42 6.24 10.79 -2.81
C PHE A 42 6.50 9.47 -3.54
N TYR A 43 5.45 8.89 -4.15
CA TYR A 43 5.52 7.58 -4.80
C TYR A 43 5.98 7.63 -6.26
N ASP A 44 6.11 8.82 -6.84
CA ASP A 44 6.44 8.99 -8.25
C ASP A 44 7.87 8.48 -8.52
N GLY A 45 8.00 7.57 -9.50
CA GLY A 45 9.26 6.92 -9.84
C GLY A 45 9.68 5.80 -8.88
N LEU A 46 8.92 5.53 -7.80
CA LEU A 46 9.23 4.41 -6.91
C LEU A 46 8.86 3.08 -7.54
N THR A 47 9.39 1.98 -7.00
CA THR A 47 9.21 0.64 -7.57
C THR A 47 8.41 -0.30 -6.68
N PHE A 48 7.78 -1.28 -7.31
CA PHE A 48 7.44 -2.54 -6.64
C PHE A 48 8.71 -3.37 -6.51
N HIS A 49 9.36 -3.29 -5.35
CA HIS A 49 10.68 -3.87 -5.10
C HIS A 49 10.63 -5.33 -4.64
N ARG A 50 9.46 -5.85 -4.29
CA ARG A 50 9.28 -7.25 -3.88
C ARG A 50 7.96 -7.81 -4.40
N ILE A 51 8.02 -8.92 -5.15
CA ILE A 51 6.88 -9.49 -5.85
C ILE A 51 6.82 -11.01 -5.61
N ILE A 52 5.72 -11.50 -5.05
CA ILE A 52 5.52 -12.92 -4.79
C ILE A 52 4.23 -13.38 -5.50
N PRO A 53 4.34 -14.14 -6.61
CA PRO A 53 3.19 -14.73 -7.28
C PRO A 53 2.35 -15.57 -6.32
N GLY A 54 1.01 -15.45 -6.39
CA GLY A 54 0.09 -16.08 -5.45
C GLY A 54 0.06 -15.48 -4.04
N PHE A 55 0.72 -14.34 -3.81
CA PHE A 55 0.70 -13.66 -2.51
C PHE A 55 0.49 -12.15 -2.66
N MET A 56 1.52 -11.36 -2.99
CA MET A 56 1.42 -9.89 -2.99
C MET A 56 2.47 -9.22 -3.87
N ILE A 57 2.21 -7.95 -4.20
CA ILE A 57 3.16 -7.00 -4.82
C ILE A 57 3.43 -5.88 -3.81
N GLN A 58 4.69 -5.63 -3.46
CA GLN A 58 5.09 -4.65 -2.44
C GLN A 58 5.95 -3.55 -3.04
N GLY A 59 5.61 -2.29 -2.73
CA GLY A 59 6.26 -1.08 -3.22
C GLY A 59 6.33 0.01 -2.16
N GLY A 60 6.54 1.26 -2.60
CA GLY A 60 6.53 2.44 -1.71
C GLY A 60 7.81 2.64 -0.88
N ASP A 61 8.92 2.00 -1.26
CA ASP A 61 10.24 2.23 -0.64
C ASP A 61 11.04 3.24 -1.48
N PRO A 62 11.40 4.43 -0.94
CA PRO A 62 12.23 5.41 -1.64
C PRO A 62 13.67 4.93 -1.90
N LEU A 63 14.17 3.95 -1.14
CA LEU A 63 15.49 3.35 -1.38
C LEU A 63 15.42 2.15 -2.32
N GLY A 64 14.24 1.52 -2.45
CA GLY A 64 14.05 0.30 -3.23
C GLY A 64 14.72 -0.94 -2.64
N GLU A 65 15.16 -0.91 -1.38
CA GLU A 65 15.95 -1.96 -0.72
C GLU A 65 15.17 -2.73 0.36
N GLY A 66 13.88 -2.42 0.55
CA GLY A 66 12.96 -3.03 1.52
C GLY A 66 12.98 -2.41 2.91
N TYR A 67 13.73 -1.31 3.13
CA TYR A 67 13.88 -0.70 4.46
C TYR A 67 13.80 0.83 4.49
N GLY A 68 13.69 1.51 3.34
CA GLY A 68 13.46 2.96 3.34
C GLY A 68 12.04 3.33 3.74
N GLY A 69 11.83 4.63 3.96
CA GLY A 69 10.55 5.19 4.40
C GLY A 69 10.52 6.72 4.34
N PRO A 70 9.44 7.36 4.79
CA PRO A 70 9.20 8.79 4.63
C PRO A 70 9.86 9.65 5.73
N GLY A 71 10.75 9.06 6.54
CA GLY A 71 11.37 9.72 7.70
C GLY A 71 10.55 9.71 9.00
N TYR A 72 9.36 9.11 8.97
CA TYR A 72 8.48 8.92 10.13
C TYR A 72 7.76 7.58 10.03
N SER A 73 7.04 7.21 11.09
CA SER A 73 6.14 6.06 11.10
C SER A 73 4.73 6.45 11.54
N ILE A 74 3.78 5.53 11.41
CA ILE A 74 2.40 5.68 11.89
C ILE A 74 1.99 4.49 12.75
N LYS A 75 0.96 4.69 13.57
CA LYS A 75 0.38 3.63 14.40
C LYS A 75 -0.17 2.50 13.53
N GLY A 76 0.08 1.25 13.92
CA GLY A 76 -0.45 0.08 13.25
C GLY A 76 -1.95 -0.12 13.55
N GLU A 77 -2.81 0.10 12.56
CA GLU A 77 -4.27 -0.04 12.70
C GLU A 77 -4.75 -1.47 12.41
N PHE A 78 -4.43 -2.40 13.31
CA PHE A 78 -4.86 -3.80 13.24
C PHE A 78 -5.12 -4.44 14.61
N ALA A 79 -5.88 -5.55 14.62
CA ALA A 79 -6.45 -6.15 15.84
C ALA A 79 -5.42 -6.52 16.92
N SER A 80 -4.32 -7.16 16.53
CA SER A 80 -3.24 -7.53 17.47
C SER A 80 -2.46 -6.33 18.02
N ASN A 81 -2.64 -5.14 17.45
CA ASN A 81 -2.15 -3.86 17.99
C ASN A 81 -3.26 -3.03 18.67
N GLY A 82 -4.36 -3.69 19.06
CA GLY A 82 -5.45 -3.06 19.80
C GLY A 82 -6.38 -2.17 18.98
N PHE A 83 -6.36 -2.27 17.65
CA PHE A 83 -7.21 -1.48 16.76
C PHE A 83 -8.21 -2.37 16.00
N ASN A 84 -9.49 -2.02 15.99
CA ASN A 84 -10.51 -2.83 15.33
C ASN A 84 -10.51 -2.64 13.80
N ASN A 85 -9.66 -3.39 13.10
CA ASN A 85 -9.65 -3.49 11.65
C ASN A 85 -10.22 -4.83 11.20
N THR A 86 -11.38 -4.80 10.56
CA THR A 86 -12.12 -6.00 10.14
C THR A 86 -11.88 -6.38 8.68
N LEU A 87 -11.11 -5.59 7.92
CA LEU A 87 -10.87 -5.84 6.50
C LEU A 87 -9.95 -7.05 6.33
N LYS A 88 -10.39 -7.99 5.50
CA LYS A 88 -9.70 -9.26 5.22
C LYS A 88 -8.72 -9.09 4.08
N HIS A 89 -7.57 -9.75 4.13
CA HIS A 89 -6.54 -9.68 3.09
C HIS A 89 -6.93 -10.57 1.89
N GLU A 90 -8.02 -10.21 1.22
CA GLU A 90 -8.47 -10.80 -0.03
C GLU A 90 -7.70 -10.24 -1.23
N ARG A 91 -7.84 -10.86 -2.41
CA ARG A 91 -7.24 -10.37 -3.65
C ARG A 91 -7.62 -8.90 -3.91
N GLY A 92 -6.62 -8.08 -4.22
CA GLY A 92 -6.74 -6.65 -4.48
C GLY A 92 -6.72 -5.76 -3.25
N VAL A 93 -6.70 -6.30 -2.03
CA VAL A 93 -6.64 -5.48 -0.81
C VAL A 93 -5.25 -4.85 -0.65
N ILE A 94 -5.21 -3.57 -0.28
CA ILE A 94 -3.98 -2.85 0.04
C ILE A 94 -3.76 -2.79 1.56
N SER A 95 -2.51 -2.99 1.98
CA SER A 95 -2.10 -2.94 3.38
C SER A 95 -0.67 -2.44 3.55
N TRP A 96 -0.31 -1.98 4.74
CA TRP A 96 1.03 -1.48 5.05
C TRP A 96 2.04 -2.59 5.31
N ALA A 97 3.21 -2.49 4.69
CA ALA A 97 4.39 -3.23 5.13
C ALA A 97 4.99 -2.58 6.39
N ARG A 98 5.53 -3.40 7.29
CA ARG A 98 6.13 -2.97 8.56
C ARG A 98 7.27 -3.89 8.97
N SER A 99 8.11 -3.45 9.92
CA SER A 99 9.05 -4.35 10.59
C SER A 99 8.35 -5.08 11.75
N ASN A 100 9.13 -5.74 12.62
CA ASN A 100 8.61 -6.40 13.82
C ASN A 100 7.93 -5.43 14.79
N ASN A 101 8.28 -4.14 14.78
CA ASN A 101 7.56 -3.14 15.56
C ASN A 101 6.16 -2.92 14.91
N PRO A 102 5.04 -3.10 15.66
CA PRO A 102 3.69 -2.86 15.17
C PRO A 102 3.46 -1.47 14.60
N ASP A 103 4.08 -0.44 15.20
CA ASP A 103 3.89 0.98 14.88
C ASP A 103 5.00 1.51 13.98
N SER A 104 5.31 0.75 12.92
CA SER A 104 6.50 0.96 12.11
C SER A 104 6.20 1.00 10.61
N ALA A 105 4.92 1.01 10.24
CA ALA A 105 4.51 1.35 8.89
C ALA A 105 4.91 2.81 8.61
N GLY A 106 5.33 3.08 7.36
CA GLY A 106 5.78 4.39 6.92
C GLY A 106 5.23 4.71 5.54
N SER A 107 5.92 4.28 4.49
CA SER A 107 5.48 4.48 3.10
C SER A 107 5.35 3.19 2.30
N GLN A 108 5.91 2.09 2.78
CA GLN A 108 5.87 0.83 2.05
C GLN A 108 4.52 0.14 2.20
N PHE A 109 3.85 -0.13 1.09
CA PHE A 109 2.58 -0.84 1.05
C PHE A 109 2.68 -2.10 0.19
N PHE A 110 1.72 -3.01 0.34
CA PHE A 110 1.54 -4.13 -0.56
C PHE A 110 0.08 -4.25 -1.01
N ILE A 111 -0.11 -4.78 -2.21
CA ILE A 111 -1.41 -5.14 -2.77
C ILE A 111 -1.47 -6.66 -2.92
N MET A 112 -2.55 -7.26 -2.41
CA MET A 112 -2.73 -8.71 -2.44
C MET A 112 -2.97 -9.21 -3.87
N HIS A 113 -2.18 -10.19 -4.31
CA HIS A 113 -2.42 -10.95 -5.54
C HIS A 113 -3.37 -12.13 -5.30
N ALA A 114 -3.32 -12.74 -4.11
CA ALA A 114 -4.28 -13.76 -3.69
C ALA A 114 -4.66 -13.57 -2.20
N ALA A 115 -5.65 -14.32 -1.72
CA ALA A 115 -6.07 -14.22 -0.33
C ALA A 115 -4.98 -14.71 0.65
N ALA A 116 -4.76 -13.95 1.73
CA ALA A 116 -3.78 -14.27 2.77
C ALA A 116 -4.38 -14.13 4.18
N PRO A 117 -5.26 -15.06 4.61
CA PRO A 117 -5.94 -14.97 5.90
C PRO A 117 -4.99 -14.96 7.11
N HIS A 118 -3.74 -15.42 6.95
CA HIS A 118 -2.73 -15.36 8.00
C HIS A 118 -2.24 -13.94 8.33
N LEU A 119 -2.56 -12.93 7.50
CA LEU A 119 -2.26 -11.52 7.77
C LEU A 119 -3.40 -10.81 8.53
N ASP A 120 -4.60 -11.39 8.56
CA ASP A 120 -5.77 -10.78 9.16
C ASP A 120 -5.56 -10.48 10.64
N GLY A 121 -5.88 -9.25 11.04
CA GLY A 121 -5.67 -8.78 12.41
C GLY A 121 -4.20 -8.56 12.79
N SER A 122 -3.24 -8.79 11.89
CA SER A 122 -1.81 -8.60 12.13
C SER A 122 -1.17 -7.50 11.26
N TYR A 123 -1.90 -7.04 10.25
CA TYR A 123 -1.53 -5.99 9.31
C TYR A 123 -2.70 -5.04 9.07
N ALA A 124 -2.39 -3.76 8.85
CA ALA A 124 -3.38 -2.71 8.66
C ALA A 124 -3.83 -2.69 7.20
N ALA A 125 -4.94 -3.35 6.89
CA ALA A 125 -5.57 -3.28 5.57
C ALA A 125 -6.45 -2.02 5.49
N PHE A 126 -6.38 -1.26 4.40
CA PHE A 126 -6.97 0.09 4.37
C PHE A 126 -7.66 0.47 3.05
N GLY A 127 -7.82 -0.48 2.13
CA GLY A 127 -8.48 -0.25 0.86
C GLY A 127 -8.49 -1.49 -0.03
N ARG A 128 -9.01 -1.36 -1.25
CA ARG A 128 -8.95 -2.42 -2.26
C ARG A 128 -8.96 -1.87 -3.68
N VAL A 129 -8.37 -2.61 -4.60
CA VAL A 129 -8.54 -2.41 -6.03
C VAL A 129 -10.01 -2.60 -6.43
N ILE A 130 -10.52 -1.67 -7.22
CA ILE A 130 -11.88 -1.66 -7.78
C ILE A 130 -11.90 -1.68 -9.32
N GLU A 131 -10.81 -1.26 -9.96
CA GLU A 131 -10.59 -1.31 -11.42
C GLU A 131 -9.11 -1.61 -11.69
N GLY A 132 -8.79 -2.32 -12.77
CA GLY A 132 -7.40 -2.60 -13.15
C GLY A 132 -6.73 -3.70 -12.32
N ILE A 133 -7.50 -4.69 -11.84
CA ILE A 133 -6.95 -5.79 -11.03
C ILE A 133 -6.02 -6.70 -11.85
N GLU A 134 -6.21 -6.76 -13.16
CA GLU A 134 -5.33 -7.40 -14.12
C GLU A 134 -3.91 -6.81 -14.10
N VAL A 135 -3.75 -5.53 -13.80
CA VAL A 135 -2.43 -4.91 -13.65
C VAL A 135 -1.68 -5.49 -12.44
N VAL A 136 -2.40 -5.87 -11.38
CA VAL A 136 -1.82 -6.59 -10.24
C VAL A 136 -1.31 -7.97 -10.67
N ASP A 137 -2.05 -8.69 -11.52
CA ASP A 137 -1.64 -10.00 -12.03
C ASP A 137 -0.43 -9.87 -12.96
N GLU A 138 -0.43 -8.88 -13.86
CA GLU A 138 0.69 -8.58 -14.76
C GLU A 138 1.97 -8.31 -13.97
N ILE A 139 1.90 -7.42 -12.98
CA ILE A 139 3.03 -7.13 -12.08
C ILE A 139 3.45 -8.40 -11.32
N ALA A 140 2.50 -9.18 -10.81
CA ALA A 140 2.81 -10.40 -10.08
C ALA A 140 3.40 -11.52 -10.97
N SER A 141 3.28 -11.42 -12.29
CA SER A 141 3.80 -12.41 -13.25
C SER A 141 5.23 -12.12 -13.73
N VAL A 142 5.81 -10.96 -13.37
CA VAL A 142 7.15 -10.60 -13.82
C VAL A 142 8.21 -11.52 -13.24
N LYS A 143 9.33 -11.67 -13.96
CA LYS A 143 10.46 -12.46 -13.50
C LYS A 143 11.12 -11.80 -12.27
N THR A 144 11.21 -12.55 -11.18
CA THR A 144 11.92 -12.14 -9.96
C THR A 144 13.25 -12.88 -9.79
N GLY A 145 14.17 -12.26 -9.06
CA GLY A 145 15.48 -12.78 -8.68
C GLY A 145 15.59 -12.98 -7.17
N ALA A 146 16.78 -12.72 -6.62
CA ALA A 146 17.02 -12.82 -5.18
C ALA A 146 16.08 -11.90 -4.39
N ASN A 147 15.64 -12.36 -3.21
CA ASN A 147 14.73 -11.64 -2.31
C ASN A 147 13.40 -11.23 -2.96
N ASP A 148 12.92 -12.00 -3.94
CA ASP A 148 11.69 -11.74 -4.68
C ASP A 148 11.71 -10.41 -5.45
N ARG A 149 12.90 -9.83 -5.71
CA ARG A 149 13.05 -8.56 -6.41
C ARG A 149 12.86 -8.74 -7.91
N PRO A 150 12.07 -7.90 -8.61
CA PRO A 150 11.93 -7.97 -10.06
C PRO A 150 13.27 -7.77 -10.77
N VAL A 151 13.55 -8.60 -11.79
CA VAL A 151 14.78 -8.48 -12.60
C VAL A 151 14.76 -7.20 -13.43
N THR A 152 13.59 -6.84 -13.96
CA THR A 152 13.33 -5.56 -14.60
C THR A 152 12.51 -4.72 -13.63
N PRO A 153 12.93 -3.47 -13.32
CA PRO A 153 12.16 -2.60 -12.42
C PRO A 153 10.72 -2.41 -12.87
N VAL A 154 9.78 -2.57 -11.94
CA VAL A 154 8.36 -2.25 -12.12
C VAL A 154 8.12 -0.90 -11.45
N VAL A 155 7.94 0.15 -12.25
CA VAL A 155 8.00 1.55 -11.79
C VAL A 155 6.60 2.17 -11.77
N ILE A 156 6.27 2.79 -10.63
CA ILE A 156 5.09 3.64 -10.46
C ILE A 156 5.40 4.96 -11.16
N LYS A 157 4.61 5.32 -12.17
CA LYS A 157 4.70 6.63 -12.82
C LYS A 157 4.14 7.71 -11.91
N SER A 158 2.95 7.48 -11.37
CA SER A 158 2.36 8.38 -10.37
C SER A 158 1.26 7.71 -9.55
N ILE A 159 0.96 8.28 -8.38
CA ILE A 159 -0.27 7.97 -7.62
C ILE A 159 -1.06 9.25 -7.42
N THR A 160 -2.28 9.30 -7.95
CA THR A 160 -3.18 10.46 -7.81
C THR A 160 -4.38 10.12 -6.94
N ILE A 161 -4.86 11.09 -6.16
CA ILE A 161 -6.00 10.93 -5.25
C ILE A 161 -7.18 11.76 -5.72
N SER A 162 -8.33 11.13 -5.90
CA SER A 162 -9.64 11.77 -6.04
C SER A 162 -10.46 11.54 -4.77
N GLY A 163 -10.98 12.61 -4.17
CA GLY A 163 -11.70 12.55 -2.90
C GLY A 163 -11.55 13.85 -2.10
N PRO A 164 -12.21 13.94 -0.93
CA PRO A 164 -12.13 15.12 -0.08
C PRO A 164 -10.72 15.36 0.46
N GLU A 165 -10.48 16.55 0.99
CA GLU A 165 -9.32 16.79 1.84
C GLU A 165 -9.42 15.97 3.12
N LEU A 166 -8.30 15.37 3.53
CA LEU A 166 -8.20 14.54 4.74
C LEU A 166 -7.25 15.20 5.74
N PRO A 167 -7.39 14.89 7.05
CA PRO A 167 -6.39 15.27 8.05
C PRO A 167 -5.00 14.72 7.70
N GLU A 168 -3.96 15.40 8.18
CA GLU A 168 -2.62 14.82 8.21
C GLU A 168 -2.58 13.63 9.19
N PRO A 169 -1.74 12.61 8.92
CA PRO A 169 -1.59 11.48 9.84
C PRO A 169 -0.87 11.90 11.12
N ASP A 170 -1.13 11.17 12.21
CA ASP A 170 -0.39 11.24 13.45
C ASP A 170 0.99 10.58 13.24
N LYS A 171 2.02 11.41 13.08
CA LYS A 171 3.40 10.98 12.82
C LYS A 171 4.08 10.57 14.12
N LEU A 172 4.59 9.34 14.13
CA LEU A 172 5.49 8.81 15.16
C LEU A 172 6.95 8.98 14.69
N PRO A 173 7.92 8.97 15.62
CA PRO A 173 9.34 8.94 15.25
C PRO A 173 9.63 7.82 14.23
N GLY A 174 10.54 8.08 13.28
CA GLY A 174 10.97 7.08 12.31
C GLY A 174 11.59 5.84 12.99
N LYS A 175 11.65 4.73 12.23
CA LYS A 175 12.36 3.51 12.63
C LYS A 175 13.85 3.75 12.90
#